data_AF-A0A5E4LHU1-F1
#
_entry.id   AF-A0A5E4LHU1-F1
#
_cell.length_a   1.000
_cell.length_b   1.000
_cell.length_c   1.000
_cell.angle_alpha   90.00
_cell.angle_beta   90.00
_cell.angle_gamma   90.00
#
_symmetry.space_group_name_H-M   'P 1'
#
loop_
_entity.id
_entity.type
_entity.pdbx_description
1 polymer ?
#
loop_
_entity_poly.entity_id
_entity_poly.type
_entity_poly.pdbx_seq_one_letter_code
_entity_poly.pdbx_strand_id
1 'polypeptide(L)'
;MREKKWEKTAGIYSIGYEKKDIDLFLDLLVQNEIGLLVDVRHNPFSMKFAFTKSNLVRSLKNAGIGYLHVPELGIDGKYRKNLKNEKQREELFAFYSRAILANIDEKIHEFAELGKRKRIALMCFEADKIHCHRGILAEKLEEMGMEVKHI
;
A
#
# COMPACT_ATOMS: atom_id res chain seq x y z
N MET A 1 -28.94 -10.23 21.06
CA MET A 1 -27.51 -10.27 21.44
C MET A 1 -26.72 -10.02 20.16
N ARG A 2 -25.94 -8.92 20.09
CA ARG A 2 -25.17 -8.58 18.88
C ARG A 2 -23.90 -9.42 18.85
N GLU A 3 -23.87 -10.41 17.96
CA GLU A 3 -22.67 -11.20 17.69
C GLU A 3 -21.53 -10.26 17.25
N LYS A 4 -20.35 -10.45 17.84
CA LYS A 4 -19.15 -9.65 17.58
C LYS A 4 -18.68 -9.88 16.14
N LYS A 5 -18.93 -8.90 15.28
CA LYS A 5 -18.80 -8.91 13.80
C LYS A 5 -17.36 -9.02 13.25
N TRP A 6 -16.37 -9.45 14.04
CA TRP A 6 -14.95 -9.31 13.68
C TRP A 6 -14.25 -10.61 13.27
N GLU A 7 -14.94 -11.76 13.25
CA GLU A 7 -14.34 -13.07 12.95
C GLU A 7 -14.17 -13.40 11.46
N LYS A 8 -14.42 -12.46 10.52
CA LYS A 8 -14.34 -12.73 9.05
C LYS A 8 -13.72 -11.63 8.19
N THR A 9 -12.82 -10.79 8.70
CA THR A 9 -12.28 -9.66 7.92
C THR A 9 -10.76 -9.77 7.72
N ALA A 10 -10.35 -10.86 7.07
CA ALA A 10 -9.04 -10.97 6.44
C ALA A 10 -9.10 -10.40 5.02
N GLY A 11 -8.01 -9.82 4.52
CA GLY A 11 -7.93 -9.37 3.13
C GLY A 11 -6.83 -8.36 2.90
N ILE A 12 -6.30 -8.34 1.68
CA ILE A 12 -5.33 -7.35 1.24
C ILE A 12 -6.01 -6.38 0.29
N TYR A 13 -5.80 -5.10 0.56
CA TYR A 13 -6.32 -4.01 -0.23
C TYR A 13 -5.16 -3.17 -0.77
N SER A 14 -5.41 -2.44 -1.84
CA SER A 14 -4.47 -1.44 -2.35
C SER A 14 -5.19 -0.11 -2.56
N ILE A 15 -4.53 0.98 -2.21
CA ILE A 15 -5.10 2.34 -2.31
C ILE A 15 -4.04 3.35 -2.77
N GLY A 16 -4.47 4.27 -3.64
CA GLY A 16 -3.71 5.41 -4.10
C GLY A 16 -4.36 6.74 -3.73
N TYR A 17 -3.56 7.72 -3.28
CA TYR A 17 -4.08 8.99 -2.78
C TYR A 17 -3.92 10.20 -3.73
N GLU A 18 -3.34 10.02 -4.91
CA GLU A 18 -3.09 11.10 -5.90
C GLU A 18 -4.34 11.92 -6.23
N LYS A 19 -5.51 11.29 -6.39
CA LYS A 19 -6.78 11.95 -6.72
C LYS A 19 -7.76 12.05 -5.54
N LYS A 20 -7.29 11.75 -4.33
CA LYS A 20 -8.11 11.75 -3.12
C LYS A 20 -7.68 12.87 -2.18
N ASP A 21 -8.63 13.52 -1.53
CA ASP A 21 -8.36 14.27 -0.30
C ASP A 21 -8.32 13.31 0.89
N ILE A 22 -8.07 13.84 2.09
CA ILE A 22 -7.95 13.01 3.29
C ILE A 22 -9.30 12.42 3.71
N ASP A 23 -10.41 13.13 3.52
CA ASP A 23 -11.72 12.68 3.97
C ASP A 23 -12.22 11.51 3.12
N LEU A 24 -12.16 11.63 1.79
CA LEU A 24 -12.47 10.53 0.88
C LEU A 24 -11.54 9.34 1.10
N PHE A 25 -10.25 9.60 1.35
CA PHE A 25 -9.29 8.53 1.62
C PHE A 25 -9.65 7.76 2.90
N LEU A 26 -9.97 8.46 4.00
CA LEU A 26 -10.38 7.81 5.25
C LEU A 26 -11.71 7.09 5.12
N ASP A 27 -12.69 7.69 4.43
CA ASP A 27 -14.00 7.07 4.20
C ASP A 27 -13.86 5.73 3.48
N LEU A 28 -13.04 5.66 2.43
CA LEU A 28 -12.77 4.40 1.72
C LEU A 28 -12.13 3.34 2.62
N LEU A 29 -11.21 3.73 3.51
CA LEU A 29 -10.61 2.79 4.46
C LEU A 29 -11.64 2.27 5.48
N VAL A 30 -12.50 3.17 6.00
CA VAL A 30 -13.53 2.82 6.98
C VAL A 30 -14.62 1.94 6.36
N GLN A 31 -15.10 2.28 5.16
CA GLN A 31 -16.11 1.50 4.44
C GLN A 31 -15.64 0.07 4.11
N ASN A 32 -14.33 -0.11 3.90
CA ASN A 32 -13.73 -1.43 3.68
C ASN A 32 -13.26 -2.11 4.98
N GLU A 33 -13.51 -1.50 6.14
CA GLU A 33 -13.11 -1.97 7.47
C GLU A 33 -11.60 -2.28 7.55
N ILE A 34 -10.77 -1.40 6.96
CA ILE A 34 -9.31 -1.54 7.00
C ILE A 34 -8.82 -1.29 8.42
N GLY A 35 -8.13 -2.28 9.00
CA GLY A 35 -7.56 -2.18 10.36
C GLY A 35 -6.11 -1.69 10.38
N LEU A 36 -5.39 -1.76 9.25
CA LEU A 36 -4.01 -1.32 9.13
C LEU A 36 -3.73 -0.76 7.74
N LEU A 37 -3.20 0.46 7.69
CA LEU A 37 -2.60 1.02 6.49
C LEU A 37 -1.09 0.72 6.47
N VAL A 38 -0.62 0.10 5.40
CA VAL A 38 0.80 -0.17 5.14
C VAL A 38 1.29 0.82 4.07
N ASP A 39 2.08 1.79 4.49
CA ASP A 39 2.71 2.78 3.62
C ASP A 39 3.96 2.17 3.00
N VAL A 40 3.91 1.88 1.70
CA VAL A 40 5.03 1.29 0.95
C VAL A 40 5.89 2.33 0.25
N ARG A 41 5.66 3.62 0.52
CA ARG A 41 6.53 4.68 -0.02
C ARG A 41 7.94 4.54 0.57
N HIS A 42 8.96 4.60 -0.28
CA HIS A 42 10.35 4.63 0.18
C HIS A 42 10.57 5.80 1.15
N ASN A 43 10.17 7.01 0.73
CA ASN A 43 10.12 8.19 1.58
C ASN A 43 8.65 8.59 1.76
N PRO A 44 8.12 8.65 3.00
CA PRO A 44 6.73 8.99 3.28
C PRO A 44 6.49 10.51 3.25
N PHE A 45 7.19 11.18 2.33
CA PHE A 45 7.02 12.58 2.01
C PHE A 45 5.83 12.73 1.05
N SER A 46 5.11 13.85 1.16
CA SER A 46 4.02 14.19 0.25
C SER A 46 3.89 15.70 0.12
N MET A 47 3.60 16.17 -1.09
CA MET A 47 3.22 17.55 -1.34
C MET A 47 1.81 17.87 -0.83
N LYS A 48 0.96 16.85 -0.67
CA LYS A 48 -0.34 17.01 -0.01
C LYS A 48 -0.12 16.95 1.49
N PHE A 49 -0.31 18.09 2.17
CA PHE A 49 -0.03 18.24 3.60
C PHE A 49 -0.67 17.14 4.47
N ALA A 50 -1.90 16.74 4.17
CA ALA A 50 -2.61 15.69 4.91
C ALA A 50 -1.99 14.28 4.77
N PHE A 51 -1.19 14.04 3.73
CA PHE A 51 -0.53 12.75 3.44
C PHE A 51 0.96 12.74 3.80
N THR A 52 1.43 13.78 4.49
CA THR A 52 2.70 13.72 5.23
C THR A 52 2.58 12.70 6.37
N LYS A 53 3.67 12.00 6.70
CA LYS A 53 3.66 10.92 7.71
C LYS A 53 2.97 11.32 9.03
N SER A 54 3.34 12.47 9.59
CA SER A 54 2.79 12.94 10.88
C SER A 54 1.28 13.17 10.82
N ASN A 55 0.79 13.86 9.79
CA ASN A 55 -0.64 14.15 9.65
C ASN A 55 -1.44 12.89 9.33
N LEU A 56 -0.93 12.05 8.44
CA LEU A 56 -1.58 10.80 8.07
C LEU A 56 -1.74 9.88 9.28
N VAL A 57 -0.68 9.70 10.08
CA VAL A 57 -0.73 8.90 11.31
C VAL A 57 -1.77 9.45 12.29
N ARG A 58 -1.85 10.77 12.46
CA ARG A 58 -2.84 11.40 13.33
C ARG A 58 -4.26 11.14 12.85
N SER A 59 -4.53 11.32 11.56
CA SER A 59 -5.84 11.08 10.95
C SER A 59 -6.27 9.62 11.06
N LEU A 60 -5.38 8.67 10.75
CA LEU A 60 -5.65 7.23 10.88
C LEU A 60 -5.93 6.82 12.31
N LYS A 61 -5.13 7.34 13.27
CA LYS A 61 -5.34 7.08 14.70
C LYS A 61 -6.73 7.52 15.17
N ASN A 62 -7.20 8.68 14.72
CA ASN A 62 -8.54 9.18 15.03
C ASN A 62 -9.65 8.28 14.42
N ALA A 63 -9.39 7.64 13.29
CA ALA A 63 -10.27 6.67 12.67
C ALA A 63 -10.14 5.24 13.23
N GLY A 64 -9.25 5.01 14.21
CA GLY A 64 -9.00 3.67 14.77
C GLY A 64 -8.18 2.75 13.85
N ILE A 65 -7.49 3.29 12.86
CA ILE A 65 -6.72 2.54 11.86
C ILE A 65 -5.23 2.58 12.24
N GLY A 66 -4.58 1.41 12.24
CA GLY A 66 -3.13 1.32 12.45
C GLY A 66 -2.34 1.88 11.27
N TYR A 67 -1.08 2.24 11.50
CA TYR A 67 -0.15 2.67 10.45
C TYR A 67 1.18 1.93 10.58
N LEU A 68 1.67 1.40 9.46
CA LEU A 68 2.99 0.79 9.34
C LEU A 68 3.69 1.36 8.11
N HIS A 69 4.93 1.82 8.25
CA HIS A 69 5.74 2.31 7.13
C HIS A 69 6.83 1.30 6.79
N VAL A 70 6.90 0.89 5.53
CA VAL A 70 7.78 -0.18 5.04
C VAL A 70 8.57 0.38 3.85
N PRO A 71 9.63 1.18 4.10
CA PRO A 71 10.36 1.87 3.04
C PRO A 71 11.09 0.91 2.09
N GLU A 72 11.38 -0.31 2.52
CA GLU A 72 12.07 -1.32 1.71
C GLU A 72 11.23 -1.80 0.53
N LEU A 73 9.89 -1.73 0.64
CA LEU A 73 8.97 -1.99 -0.47
C LEU A 73 8.82 -0.81 -1.43
N GLY A 74 9.51 0.30 -1.16
CA GLY A 74 9.44 1.49 -2.00
C GLY A 74 10.60 1.58 -2.97
N ILE A 75 10.32 2.05 -4.20
CA ILE A 75 11.40 2.46 -5.11
C ILE A 75 11.96 3.81 -4.64
N ASP A 76 13.27 3.89 -4.37
CA ASP A 76 13.98 5.13 -4.09
C ASP A 76 13.76 6.15 -5.22
N GLY A 77 13.49 7.40 -4.83
CA GLY A 77 13.24 8.50 -5.77
C GLY A 77 14.38 8.72 -6.77
N LYS A 78 15.63 8.34 -6.46
CA LYS A 78 16.75 8.45 -7.41
C LYS A 78 16.55 7.62 -8.68
N TYR A 79 15.88 6.47 -8.58
CA TYR A 79 15.57 5.61 -9.74
C TYR A 79 14.34 6.08 -10.51
N ARG A 80 13.49 6.91 -9.89
CA ARG A 80 12.33 7.53 -10.53
C ARG A 80 12.67 8.84 -11.25
N LYS A 81 13.79 9.48 -10.86
CA LYS A 81 14.27 10.70 -11.51
C LYS A 81 14.71 10.36 -12.94
N ASN A 82 14.22 11.15 -13.90
CA ASN A 82 14.60 11.09 -15.32
C ASN A 82 14.05 9.90 -16.13
N LEU A 83 12.92 9.30 -15.73
CA LEU A 83 12.18 8.41 -16.62
C LEU A 83 11.58 9.24 -17.77
N LYS A 84 12.10 9.07 -18.98
CA LYS A 84 11.72 9.87 -20.16
C LYS A 84 10.69 9.18 -21.05
N ASN A 85 10.56 7.86 -20.95
CA ASN A 85 9.65 7.06 -21.77
C ASN A 85 9.15 5.80 -21.02
N GLU A 86 8.20 5.10 -21.62
CA GLU A 86 7.60 3.89 -21.06
C GLU A 86 8.60 2.74 -20.89
N LYS A 87 9.52 2.55 -21.85
CA LYS A 87 10.55 1.51 -21.77
C LYS A 87 11.41 1.63 -20.51
N GLN A 88 11.84 2.84 -20.15
CA GLN A 88 12.60 3.05 -18.91
C GLN A 88 11.78 2.76 -17.65
N ARG A 89 10.46 2.96 -17.72
CA ARG A 89 9.54 2.63 -16.62
C ARG A 89 9.39 1.11 -16.47
N GLU A 90 9.26 0.39 -17.58
CA GLU A 90 9.25 -1.07 -17.61
C GLU A 90 10.57 -1.65 -17.07
N GLU A 91 11.71 -1.09 -17.49
CA GLU A 91 13.03 -1.48 -16.97
C GLU A 91 13.14 -1.26 -15.46
N LEU A 92 12.63 -0.13 -14.95
CA LEU A 92 12.57 0.15 -13.52
C LEU A 92 11.68 -0.85 -12.77
N PHE A 93 10.53 -1.22 -13.33
CA PHE A 93 9.62 -2.19 -12.74
C PHE A 93 10.20 -3.61 -12.75
N ALA A 94 10.88 -3.99 -13.83
CA ALA A 94 11.62 -5.23 -13.91
C ALA A 94 12.82 -5.26 -12.94
N PHE A 95 13.48 -4.12 -12.68
CA PHE A 95 14.48 -3.99 -11.63
C PHE A 95 13.86 -4.11 -10.24
N TYR A 96 12.74 -3.43 -9.98
CA TYR A 96 12.03 -3.51 -8.70
C TYR A 96 11.62 -4.96 -8.37
N SER A 97 11.07 -5.69 -9.33
CA SER A 97 10.73 -7.10 -9.15
C SER A 97 11.96 -7.97 -8.84
N ARG A 98 13.04 -7.83 -9.62
CA ARG A 98 14.23 -8.69 -9.50
C ARG A 98 15.17 -8.34 -8.34
N ALA A 99 15.26 -7.08 -7.96
CA ALA A 99 16.27 -6.60 -7.02
C ALA A 99 15.68 -6.14 -5.68
N ILE A 100 14.41 -5.72 -5.65
CA ILE A 100 13.75 -5.28 -4.42
C ILE A 100 12.85 -6.39 -3.90
N LEU A 101 11.85 -6.83 -4.65
CA LEU A 101 10.92 -7.86 -4.16
C LEU A 101 11.61 -9.20 -3.83
N ALA A 102 12.56 -9.64 -4.65
CA ALA A 102 13.32 -10.88 -4.40
C ALA A 102 14.11 -10.88 -3.08
N ASN A 103 14.53 -9.71 -2.58
CA ASN A 103 15.29 -9.58 -1.34
C ASN A 103 14.40 -9.41 -0.10
N ILE A 104 13.08 -9.36 -0.28
CA ILE A 104 12.13 -9.00 0.78
C ILE A 104 10.99 -10.02 0.87
N ASP A 105 11.23 -11.24 0.37
CA ASP A 105 10.25 -12.34 0.31
C ASP A 105 9.67 -12.64 1.70
N GLU A 106 10.50 -12.61 2.74
CA GLU A 106 10.08 -12.76 4.14
C GLU A 106 9.04 -11.70 4.57
N LYS A 107 9.23 -10.42 4.24
CA LYS A 107 8.23 -9.39 4.59
C LYS A 107 6.96 -9.52 3.77
N ILE A 108 7.05 -9.96 2.51
CA ILE A 108 5.87 -10.21 1.68
C ILE A 108 5.05 -11.35 2.31
N HIS A 109 5.72 -12.41 2.79
CA HIS A 109 5.09 -13.46 3.60
C HIS A 109 4.46 -12.92 4.88
N GLU A 110 5.13 -12.01 5.60
CA GLU A 110 4.53 -11.35 6.76
C GLU A 110 3.25 -10.59 6.40
N PHE A 111 3.21 -9.86 5.28
CA PHE A 111 1.98 -9.16 4.84
C PHE A 111 0.88 -10.14 4.43
N ALA A 112 1.23 -11.25 3.78
CA ALA A 112 0.28 -12.30 3.47
C ALA A 112 -0.34 -12.88 4.76
N GLU A 113 0.49 -13.23 5.75
CA GLU A 113 0.03 -13.74 7.05
C GLU A 113 -0.76 -12.69 7.85
N LEU A 114 -0.36 -11.43 7.77
CA LEU A 114 -1.08 -10.33 8.40
C LEU A 114 -2.46 -10.11 7.74
N GLY A 115 -2.50 -10.18 6.40
CA GLY A 115 -3.70 -10.13 5.59
C GLY A 115 -4.68 -11.26 5.89
N LYS A 116 -4.18 -12.45 6.28
CA LYS A 116 -5.02 -13.57 6.76
C LYS A 116 -5.69 -13.32 8.11
N ARG A 117 -5.20 -12.36 8.90
CA ARG A 117 -5.68 -12.08 10.27
C ARG A 117 -6.49 -10.79 10.37
N LYS A 118 -6.23 -9.82 9.49
CA LYS A 118 -6.93 -8.53 9.44
C LYS A 118 -6.89 -7.92 8.04
N ARG A 119 -7.82 -7.01 7.74
CA ARG A 119 -7.76 -6.23 6.51
C ARG A 119 -6.63 -5.21 6.56
N ILE A 120 -5.72 -5.33 5.60
CA ILE A 120 -4.60 -4.41 5.42
C ILE A 120 -4.76 -3.67 4.09
N ALA A 121 -4.38 -2.40 4.03
CA ALA A 121 -4.34 -1.64 2.78
C ALA A 121 -2.91 -1.17 2.47
N LEU A 122 -2.39 -1.58 1.32
CA LEU A 122 -1.10 -1.14 0.77
C LEU A 122 -1.28 0.24 0.12
N MET A 123 -0.58 1.24 0.64
CA MET A 123 -0.71 2.64 0.23
C MET A 123 0.49 3.11 -0.58
N CYS A 124 0.23 3.74 -1.72
CA CYS A 124 1.20 4.55 -2.45
C CYS A 124 0.57 5.88 -2.95
N PHE A 125 1.36 6.73 -3.61
CA PHE A 125 0.88 7.99 -4.17
C PHE A 125 -0.06 7.77 -5.36
N GLU A 126 0.44 7.12 -6.41
CA GLU A 126 -0.19 7.03 -7.74
C GLU A 126 -1.63 6.50 -7.65
N ALA A 127 -2.58 7.09 -8.37
CA ALA A 127 -3.95 6.59 -8.38
C ALA A 127 -4.06 5.24 -9.11
N ASP A 128 -3.29 5.06 -10.18
CA ASP A 128 -3.29 3.86 -11.00
C ASP A 128 -2.28 2.82 -10.48
N LYS A 129 -2.74 1.58 -10.26
CA LYS A 129 -1.88 0.48 -9.84
C LYS A 129 -0.98 -0.05 -10.98
N ILE A 130 -1.39 0.10 -12.25
CA ILE A 130 -0.65 -0.37 -13.43
C ILE A 130 0.66 0.41 -13.59
N HIS A 131 0.63 1.70 -13.23
CA HIS A 131 1.78 2.59 -13.32
C HIS A 131 2.51 2.76 -11.98
N CYS A 132 2.32 1.83 -11.04
CA CYS A 132 2.85 1.91 -9.69
C CYS A 132 3.50 0.60 -9.24
N HIS A 133 4.60 0.69 -8.50
CA HIS A 133 5.24 -0.46 -7.85
C HIS A 133 4.30 -1.25 -6.91
N ARG A 134 3.22 -0.63 -6.40
CA ARG A 134 2.20 -1.36 -5.63
C ARG A 134 1.45 -2.39 -6.47
N GLY A 135 1.32 -2.18 -7.79
CA GLY A 135 0.71 -3.15 -8.71
C GLY A 135 1.56 -4.42 -8.78
N ILE A 136 2.87 -4.27 -8.94
CA ILE A 136 3.83 -5.38 -8.93
C ILE A 136 3.82 -6.11 -7.58
N LEU A 137 3.73 -5.37 -6.47
CA LEU A 137 3.57 -5.97 -5.14
C LEU A 137 2.24 -6.71 -4.99
N ALA A 138 1.15 -6.18 -5.56
CA ALA A 138 -0.15 -6.84 -5.56
C ALA A 138 -0.13 -8.14 -6.37
N GLU A 139 0.44 -8.12 -7.59
CA GLU A 139 0.63 -9.30 -8.42
C GLU A 139 1.45 -10.37 -7.67
N LYS A 140 2.51 -9.96 -6.97
CA LYS A 140 3.32 -10.89 -6.17
C LYS A 140 2.53 -11.55 -5.03
N LEU A 141 1.66 -10.80 -4.37
CA LEU A 141 0.77 -11.34 -3.34
C LEU A 141 -0.31 -12.26 -3.93
N GLU A 142 -0.79 -11.96 -5.13
CA GLU A 142 -1.72 -12.81 -5.89
C GLU A 142 -1.07 -14.15 -6.30
N GLU A 143 0.19 -14.15 -6.73
CA GLU A 143 0.98 -15.38 -6.97
C GLU A 143 1.09 -16.27 -5.72
N MET A 144 1.06 -15.67 -4.53
CA MET A 144 1.10 -16.38 -3.25
C MET A 144 -0.29 -16.84 -2.77
N GLY A 145 -1.32 -16.67 -3.61
CA GLY A 145 -2.70 -17.08 -3.34
C GLY A 145 -3.52 -16.08 -2.52
N MET A 146 -3.05 -14.83 -2.38
CA MET A 146 -3.82 -13.77 -1.71
C MET A 146 -4.67 -13.00 -2.72
N GLU A 147 -5.92 -12.69 -2.40
CA GLU A 147 -6.73 -11.77 -3.22
C GLU A 147 -6.41 -10.31 -2.84
N VAL A 148 -6.08 -9.47 -3.83
CA VAL A 148 -5.79 -8.04 -3.62
C VAL A 148 -6.87 -7.16 -4.24
N LYS A 149 -7.71 -6.53 -3.40
CA LYS A 149 -8.78 -5.63 -3.85
C LYS A 149 -8.31 -4.18 -3.94
N HIS A 150 -8.63 -3.48 -5.04
CA HIS A 150 -8.33 -2.05 -5.17
C HIS A 150 -9.50 -1.17 -4.72
N ILE A 151 -9.19 -0.09 -3.98
CA ILE A 151 -10.15 0.87 -3.42
C ILE A 151 -9.71 2.34 -3.60
#